data_AF-A0ABD1FIZ2-F1
#
_entry.id   AF-A0ABD1FIZ2-F1
#
_cell.length_a   1.000
_cell.length_b   1.000
_cell.length_c   1.000
_cell.angle_alpha   90.00
_cell.angle_beta   90.00
_cell.angle_gamma   90.00
#
_symmetry.space_group_name_H-M   'P 1'
#
loop_
_entity.id
_entity.type
_entity.pdbx_description
1 polymer ?
#
loop_
_entity_poly.entity_id
_entity_poly.type
_entity_poly.pdbx_seq_one_letter_code
_entity_poly.pdbx_strand_id
1 'polypeptide(L)'
;MEIFGKLEINLPFLQALKLPPFSRFIKEFIAGKAKTNGKIVIGENVSAVIQKRKLPSKRTDPRMFTLPITIGDVKIEHAICDLGASINVLPL
;
A
#
# COMPACT_ATOMS: atom_id res chain seq x y z
N MET A 1 42.31 -5.34 -16.32
CA MET A 1 41.44 -4.65 -17.30
C MET A 1 40.02 -4.82 -16.79
N GLU A 2 39.51 -3.92 -15.97
CA GLU A 2 38.12 -3.94 -15.49
C GLU A 2 37.42 -2.73 -16.09
N ILE A 3 36.75 -2.95 -17.22
CA ILE A 3 35.90 -1.94 -17.85
C ILE A 3 34.46 -2.38 -17.56
N PHE A 4 33.99 -2.11 -16.35
CA PHE A 4 32.55 -2.06 -16.09
C PHE A 4 32.25 -0.69 -15.50
N GLY A 5 31.93 0.25 -16.39
CA GLY A 5 31.28 1.49 -16.01
C GLY A 5 29.89 1.19 -15.44
N LYS A 6 29.37 2.13 -14.64
CA LYS A 6 28.02 2.07 -14.07
C LYS A 6 26.99 1.74 -15.17
N LEU A 7 26.36 0.57 -15.07
CA LEU A 7 25.30 0.15 -15.99
C LEU A 7 23.95 0.60 -15.46
N GLU A 8 23.36 1.60 -16.10
CA GLU A 8 21.99 2.04 -15.82
C GLU A 8 21.03 1.37 -16.80
N ILE A 9 20.13 0.53 -16.27
CA ILE A 9 19.13 -0.17 -17.07
C ILE A 9 17.78 0.50 -16.85
N ASN A 10 17.25 1.13 -17.90
CA ASN A 10 15.90 1.67 -17.90
C ASN A 10 14.90 0.57 -18.29
N LEU A 11 14.37 -0.14 -17.29
CA LEU A 11 13.40 -1.20 -17.48
C LEU A 11 12.03 -0.78 -16.89
N PRO A 12 10.90 -1.04 -17.57
CA PRO A 12 9.58 -0.86 -16.97
C PRO A 12 9.49 -1.59 -15.63
N PHE A 13 8.95 -0.91 -14.61
CA PHE A 13 8.93 -1.43 -13.24
C PHE A 13 8.34 -2.85 -13.18
N LEU A 14 7.22 -3.10 -13.85
CA LEU A 14 6.58 -4.42 -13.92
C LEU A 14 7.48 -5.52 -14.51
N GLN A 15 8.37 -5.18 -15.43
CA GLN A 15 9.34 -6.12 -15.98
C GLN A 15 10.52 -6.34 -15.01
N ALA A 16 10.96 -5.28 -14.33
CA ALA A 16 11.99 -5.39 -13.29
C ALA A 16 11.55 -6.29 -12.13
N LEU A 17 10.28 -6.22 -11.71
CA LEU A 17 9.73 -7.09 -10.66
C LEU A 17 9.75 -8.59 -11.04
N LYS A 18 9.77 -8.92 -12.33
CA LYS A 18 9.86 -10.31 -12.81
C LYS A 18 11.29 -10.86 -12.76
N LEU A 19 12.30 -10.01 -12.60
CA LEU A 19 13.68 -10.45 -12.51
C LEU A 19 13.93 -11.17 -11.17
N PRO A 20 14.77 -12.22 -11.15
CA PRO A 20 14.96 -13.05 -9.97
C PRO A 20 15.34 -12.29 -8.68
N PRO A 21 16.26 -11.31 -8.71
CA PRO A 21 16.64 -10.55 -7.50
C PRO A 21 15.48 -9.72 -6.93
N PHE A 22 14.71 -9.06 -7.80
CA PHE A 22 13.59 -8.22 -7.39
C PHE A 22 12.39 -9.04 -6.92
N SER A 23 12.11 -10.16 -7.58
CA SER A 23 11.02 -11.05 -7.16
C SER A 23 11.24 -11.62 -5.75
N ARG A 24 12.49 -11.93 -5.38
CA ARG A 24 12.86 -12.34 -4.01
C ARG A 24 12.68 -11.18 -3.03
N PHE A 25 13.17 -9.99 -3.37
CA PHE A 25 13.03 -8.79 -2.56
C PHE A 25 11.56 -8.45 -2.28
N ILE A 26 10.68 -8.51 -3.28
CA ILE A 26 9.24 -8.27 -3.11
C ILE A 26 8.63 -9.28 -2.15
N LYS A 27 8.96 -10.57 -2.28
CA LYS A 27 8.45 -11.62 -1.39
C LYS A 27 8.90 -11.38 0.05
N GLU A 28 10.16 -11.01 0.27
CA GLU A 28 10.69 -10.67 1.60
C GLU A 28 10.06 -9.40 2.16
N PHE A 29 9.79 -8.40 1.31
CA PHE A 29 9.11 -7.16 1.68
C PHE A 29 7.67 -7.41 2.12
N ILE A 30 6.90 -8.18 1.33
CA ILE A 30 5.53 -8.57 1.67
C ILE A 30 5.50 -9.41 2.96
N ALA A 31 6.49 -10.29 3.15
CA ALA A 31 6.62 -11.09 4.37
C ALA A 31 7.11 -10.29 5.60
N GLY A 32 7.33 -8.97 5.48
CA GLY A 32 7.84 -8.13 6.56
C GLY A 32 9.28 -8.43 6.98
N LYS A 33 10.01 -9.20 6.17
CA LYS A 33 11.40 -9.62 6.45
C LYS A 33 12.43 -8.70 5.80
N ALA A 34 12.02 -7.85 4.86
CA ALA A 34 12.91 -6.86 4.27
C ALA A 34 13.18 -5.72 5.28
N LYS A 35 14.39 -5.70 5.84
CA LYS A 35 14.91 -4.53 6.57
C LYS A 35 15.45 -3.52 5.57
N THR A 36 14.72 -2.43 5.34
CA THR A 36 15.20 -1.35 4.48
C THR A 36 16.10 -0.42 5.29
N ASN A 37 17.41 -0.61 5.23
CA ASN A 37 18.40 0.36 5.76
C ASN A 37 18.67 1.52 4.79
N GLY A 38 17.77 1.75 3.82
CA GLY A 38 17.95 2.74 2.78
C GLY A 38 17.54 4.13 3.27
N LYS A 39 18.49 5.07 3.25
CA LYS A 39 18.16 6.50 3.33
C LYS A 39 17.44 6.89 2.04
N ILE A 40 16.11 6.97 2.07
CA ILE A 40 15.33 7.38 0.91
C ILE A 40 15.57 8.88 0.71
N VAL A 41 16.30 9.24 -0.36
CA VAL A 41 16.44 10.64 -0.76
C VAL A 41 15.17 11.03 -1.49
N ILE A 42 14.26 11.65 -0.77
CA ILE A 42 13.01 12.16 -1.30
C ILE A 42 13.30 13.54 -1.91
N GLY A 43 13.01 13.73 -3.20
CA GLY A 43 13.17 15.03 -3.86
C GLY A 43 12.38 16.13 -3.14
N GLU A 44 12.89 17.36 -3.15
CA GLU A 44 12.35 18.48 -2.35
C GLU A 44 10.84 18.69 -2.52
N ASN A 45 10.30 18.51 -3.73
CA ASN A 45 8.87 18.60 -3.98
C ASN A 45 8.05 17.53 -3.25
N VAL A 46 8.53 16.29 -3.22
CA VAL A 46 7.87 15.18 -2.53
C VAL A 46 8.06 15.31 -1.01
N SER A 47 9.23 15.78 -0.58
CA SER A 47 9.52 16.08 0.83
C SER A 47 8.59 17.20 1.33
N ALA A 48 8.45 18.29 0.57
CA ALA A 48 7.54 19.38 0.88
C ALA A 48 6.08 18.91 0.92
N VAL A 49 5.65 18.01 0.02
CA VAL A 49 4.30 17.43 0.09
C VAL A 49 4.11 16.58 1.34
N ILE A 50 5.11 15.77 1.73
CA ILE A 50 5.04 14.91 2.91
C ILE A 50 5.13 15.74 4.21
N GLN A 51 5.96 16.77 4.24
CA GLN A 51 6.13 17.67 5.39
C GLN A 51 4.98 18.67 5.53
N LYS A 52 4.37 19.13 4.41
CA LYS A 52 3.18 20.01 4.41
C LYS A 52 1.87 19.26 4.67
N ARG A 53 1.90 17.93 4.78
CA ARG A 53 0.70 17.13 5.10
C ARG A 53 0.27 17.39 6.55
N LYS A 54 -0.63 18.37 6.74
CA LYS A 54 -1.94 17.95 7.22
C LYS A 54 -2.50 17.08 6.12
N LEU A 55 -2.31 15.77 6.23
CA LEU A 55 -2.98 14.80 5.36
C LEU A 55 -4.45 15.27 5.27
N PRO A 56 -5.00 15.48 4.07
CA PRO A 56 -6.40 15.86 3.97
C PRO A 56 -7.19 14.81 4.76
N SER A 57 -7.98 15.28 5.73
CA SER A 57 -8.82 14.40 6.53
C SER A 57 -9.60 13.53 5.57
N LYS A 58 -9.50 12.20 5.73
CA LYS A 58 -10.22 11.24 4.89
C LYS A 58 -11.66 11.71 4.79
N ARG A 59 -12.07 12.17 3.60
CA ARG A 59 -13.46 12.56 3.38
C ARG A 59 -14.27 11.28 3.48
N THR A 60 -15.27 11.28 4.34
CA THR A 60 -16.23 10.18 4.43
C THR A 60 -16.82 9.99 3.04
N ASP A 61 -16.70 8.79 2.49
CA ASP A 61 -17.40 8.47 1.25
C ASP A 61 -18.90 8.56 1.54
N PRO A 62 -19.69 9.38 0.82
CA PRO A 62 -21.13 9.47 1.05
C PRO A 62 -21.85 8.12 0.89
N ARG A 63 -21.25 7.17 0.20
CA ARG A 63 -21.79 5.83 -0.06
C ARG A 63 -21.42 4.81 1.02
N MET A 64 -20.56 5.19 1.97
CA MET A 64 -20.09 4.34 3.06
C MET A 64 -20.64 4.84 4.39
N PHE A 65 -21.42 4.00 5.05
CA PHE A 65 -22.04 4.30 6.35
C PHE A 65 -21.96 3.08 7.26
N THR A 66 -22.25 3.26 8.55
CA THR A 66 -22.32 2.15 9.49
C THR A 66 -23.76 1.89 9.93
N LEU A 67 -24.10 0.63 10.12
CA LEU A 67 -25.37 0.20 10.70
C LEU A 67 -25.13 -0.90 11.75
N PRO A 68 -25.99 -0.98 12.77
CA PRO A 68 -26.04 -2.16 13.62
C PRO A 68 -26.63 -3.34 12.84
N ILE A 69 -26.01 -4.51 12.92
CA ILE A 69 -26.49 -5.76 12.32
C ILE A 69 -26.47 -6.90 13.34
N THR A 70 -27.22 -7.95 13.04
CA THR A 70 -27.25 -9.19 13.84
C THR A 70 -27.16 -10.38 12.89
N ILE A 71 -26.21 -11.27 13.13
CA ILE A 71 -26.00 -12.51 12.36
C ILE A 71 -26.09 -13.68 13.34
N GLY A 72 -27.21 -14.42 13.30
CA GLY A 72 -27.51 -15.39 14.35
C GLY A 72 -27.57 -14.70 15.71
N ASP A 73 -26.74 -15.15 16.66
CA ASP A 73 -26.65 -14.58 18.00
C ASP A 73 -25.56 -13.49 18.13
N VAL A 74 -24.80 -13.21 17.07
CA VAL A 74 -23.71 -12.22 17.08
C VAL A 74 -24.26 -10.85 16.70
N LYS A 75 -24.05 -9.86 17.58
CA LYS A 75 -24.46 -8.47 17.38
C LYS A 75 -23.25 -7.59 17.06
N ILE A 76 -23.31 -6.85 15.96
CA ILE A 76 -22.25 -5.93 15.52
C ILE A 76 -22.86 -4.53 15.47
N GLU A 77 -22.42 -3.62 16.35
CA GLU A 77 -23.03 -2.28 16.47
C GLU A 77 -22.69 -1.34 15.30
N HIS A 78 -21.54 -1.56 14.65
CA HIS A 78 -21.01 -0.69 13.61
C HIS A 78 -20.48 -1.47 12.41
N ALA A 79 -21.36 -2.23 11.74
CA ALA A 79 -20.99 -2.87 10.49
C ALA A 79 -20.91 -1.83 9.37
N ILE A 80 -19.83 -1.87 8.58
CA ILE A 80 -19.63 -0.97 7.45
C ILE A 80 -20.48 -1.46 6.27
N CYS A 81 -21.30 -0.57 5.72
CA CYS A 81 -22.06 -0.77 4.51
C CYS A 81 -21.52 0.19 3.45
N ASP A 82 -21.07 -0.35 2.32
CA ASP A 82 -20.53 0.41 1.19
C ASP A 82 -21.36 0.09 -0.06
N LEU A 83 -22.12 1.07 -0.55
CA LEU A 83 -22.96 0.90 -1.75
C LEU A 83 -22.14 0.73 -3.03
N GLY A 84 -20.83 1.00 -2.99
CA GLY A 84 -19.89 0.73 -4.08
C GLY A 84 -19.26 -0.66 -4.02
N ALA A 85 -19.46 -1.43 -2.94
CA ALA A 85 -18.87 -2.75 -2.80
C ALA A 85 -19.71 -3.81 -3.53
N SER A 86 -19.04 -4.68 -4.29
CA SER A 86 -19.68 -5.84 -4.92
C SER A 86 -19.76 -7.06 -4.01
N ILE A 87 -19.03 -7.07 -2.89
CA ILE A 87 -18.96 -8.17 -1.92
C ILE A 87 -18.98 -7.59 -0.50
N ASN A 88 -19.77 -8.19 0.38
CA ASN A 88 -19.81 -7.87 1.80
C ASN A 88 -18.84 -8.77 2.58
N VAL A 89 -17.99 -8.17 3.41
CA VAL A 89 -17.08 -8.89 4.31
C VAL A 89 -17.35 -8.40 5.73
N LEU A 90 -17.59 -9.33 6.64
CA LEU A 90 -17.85 -9.05 8.05
C LEU A 90 -16.84 -9.85 8.88
N PRO A 91 -16.08 -9.21 9.79
CA PRO A 91 -15.23 -9.93 10.73
C PRO A 91 -16.12 -10.61 11.76
N LEU A 92 -15.94 -11.92 11.94
CA LEU A 92 -16.52 -12.70 13.03
C LEU A 92 -15.54 -12.79 14.19
#